data_AF-A0A1I4FYN1-F1
#
_entry.id   AF-A0A1I4FYN1-F1
#
_cell.length_a   1.000
_cell.length_b   1.000
_cell.length_c   1.000
_cell.angle_alpha   90.00
_cell.angle_beta   90.00
_cell.angle_gamma   90.00
#
_symmetry.space_group_name_H-M   'P 1'
#
loop_
_entity.id
_entity.type
_entity.pdbx_description
1 polymer ?
#
loop_
_entity_poly.entity_id
_entity_poly.type
_entity_poly.pdbx_seq_one_letter_code
_entity_poly.pdbx_strand_id
1 'polypeptide(L)'
;MGSDSNIEEDTFQIRVSQGDVTVEVSGNREFVEKRFDDLQQTYLQSDGDQELVQMEQSTPRKPISLGELYTTATISYKRDAALLVGWYLESVEGQEDFSKSELQNRALKAKVELGKNLSRDLSTLVENGLLREVGRRDGEKTYYLTRTGESYADEELNVEERSE
;
A
#
# COMPACT_ATOMS: atom_id res chain seq x y z
N MET A 1 -44.66 34.22 -29.70
CA MET A 1 -43.35 34.52 -29.11
C MET A 1 -43.15 33.58 -27.94
N GLY A 2 -42.38 32.52 -28.16
CA GLY A 2 -42.12 31.48 -27.15
C GLY A 2 -41.21 32.05 -26.08
N SER A 3 -41.65 31.94 -24.82
CA SER A 3 -40.80 32.17 -23.66
C SER A 3 -40.36 30.78 -23.23
N ASP A 4 -39.16 30.38 -23.68
CA ASP A 4 -38.52 29.15 -23.20
C ASP A 4 -38.39 29.27 -21.68
N SER A 5 -39.19 28.46 -21.00
CA SER A 5 -39.13 28.31 -19.55
C SER A 5 -37.86 27.52 -19.29
N ASN A 6 -36.85 28.24 -18.80
CA ASN A 6 -35.57 27.68 -18.38
C ASN A 6 -35.86 26.63 -17.29
N ILE A 7 -35.83 25.35 -17.64
CA ILE A 7 -35.94 24.25 -16.69
C ILE A 7 -34.61 24.26 -15.94
N GLU A 8 -34.59 24.86 -14.76
CA GLU A 8 -33.52 24.67 -13.80
C GLU A 8 -33.51 23.18 -13.46
N GLU A 9 -32.56 22.43 -14.03
CA GLU A 9 -32.35 21.03 -13.64
C GLU A 9 -31.91 21.03 -12.18
N ASP A 10 -32.84 20.68 -11.28
CA ASP A 10 -32.58 20.55 -9.85
C ASP A 10 -31.38 19.62 -9.65
N THR A 11 -30.24 20.24 -9.31
CA THR A 11 -29.00 19.53 -9.02
C THR A 11 -28.97 19.24 -7.54
N PHE A 12 -28.97 17.96 -7.20
CA PHE A 12 -28.93 17.50 -5.82
C PHE A 12 -27.48 17.26 -5.42
N GLN A 13 -27.16 17.61 -4.18
CA GLN A 13 -25.82 17.47 -3.63
C GLN A 13 -25.91 16.73 -2.30
N ILE A 14 -25.22 15.60 -2.21
CA ILE A 14 -25.04 14.86 -0.97
C ILE A 14 -23.59 14.98 -0.54
N ARG A 15 -23.40 15.38 0.71
CA ARG A 15 -22.11 15.42 1.37
C ARG A 15 -22.10 14.40 2.51
N VAL A 16 -21.30 13.36 2.37
CA VAL A 16 -21.09 12.34 3.41
C VAL A 16 -19.71 12.56 4.01
N SER A 17 -19.65 12.74 5.33
CA SER A 17 -18.40 12.91 6.07
C SER A 17 -18.24 11.78 7.09
N GLN A 18 -17.16 11.03 6.99
CA GLN A 18 -16.79 10.00 7.95
C GLN A 18 -15.29 10.12 8.25
N GLY A 19 -14.96 10.46 9.49
CA GLY A 19 -13.59 10.85 9.87
C GLY A 19 -13.11 12.03 9.03
N ASP A 20 -12.02 11.83 8.29
CA ASP A 20 -11.32 12.88 7.53
C ASP A 20 -11.74 12.92 6.06
N VAL A 21 -12.56 11.95 5.62
CA VAL A 21 -13.03 11.84 4.24
C VAL A 21 -14.39 12.53 4.12
N THR A 22 -14.44 13.57 3.29
CA THR A 22 -15.68 14.18 2.82
C THR A 22 -15.89 13.81 1.37
N VAL A 23 -16.90 12.98 1.10
CA VAL A 23 -17.34 12.67 -0.26
C VAL A 23 -18.51 13.58 -0.60
N GLU A 24 -18.35 14.35 -1.66
CA GLU A 24 -19.38 15.22 -2.19
C GLU A 24 -19.83 14.71 -3.56
N VAL A 25 -21.10 14.36 -3.67
CA VAL A 25 -21.70 13.88 -4.91
C VAL A 25 -22.76 14.88 -5.34
N SER A 26 -22.57 15.50 -6.50
CA SER A 26 -23.53 16.40 -7.12
C SER A 26 -24.04 15.84 -8.44
N GLY A 27 -25.34 15.88 -8.67
CA GLY A 27 -25.93 15.44 -9.93
C GLY A 27 -27.45 15.41 -9.89
N ASN A 28 -28.06 14.78 -10.89
CA ASN A 28 -29.49 14.53 -10.85
C ASN A 28 -29.83 13.56 -9.70
N ARG A 29 -31.09 13.57 -9.28
CA ARG A 29 -31.57 12.79 -8.14
C ARG A 29 -31.22 11.30 -8.23
N GLU A 30 -31.45 10.70 -9.38
CA GLU A 30 -31.21 9.26 -9.61
C GLU A 30 -29.72 8.90 -9.49
N PHE A 31 -28.82 9.76 -9.97
CA PHE A 31 -27.38 9.59 -9.87
C PHE A 31 -26.91 9.70 -8.42
N VAL A 32 -27.42 10.69 -7.70
CA VAL A 32 -27.06 10.99 -6.32
C VAL A 32 -27.53 9.88 -5.37
N GLU A 33 -28.76 9.39 -5.52
CA GLU A 33 -29.30 8.28 -4.74
C GLU A 33 -28.50 6.98 -5.00
N LYS A 34 -28.18 6.66 -6.25
CA LYS A 34 -27.37 5.49 -6.59
C LYS A 34 -25.97 5.53 -5.98
N ARG A 35 -25.29 6.68 -6.06
CA ARG A 35 -23.95 6.86 -5.47
C ARG A 35 -23.99 6.78 -3.95
N PHE A 36 -25.07 7.24 -3.32
CA PHE A 36 -25.25 7.13 -1.89
C PHE A 36 -25.42 5.67 -1.45
N ASP A 37 -26.23 4.87 -2.15
CA ASP A 37 -26.40 3.44 -1.86
C ASP A 37 -25.08 2.67 -2.01
N ASP A 38 -24.31 2.94 -3.08
CA ASP A 38 -22.98 2.36 -3.30
C ASP A 38 -22.01 2.70 -2.15
N LEU A 39 -22.02 3.96 -1.69
CA LEU A 39 -21.20 4.43 -0.57
C LEU A 39 -21.64 3.79 0.75
N GLN A 40 -22.95 3.69 1.00
CA GLN A 40 -23.49 3.06 2.21
C GLN A 40 -23.15 1.57 2.27
N GLN A 41 -23.23 0.85 1.15
CA GLN A 41 -22.88 -0.56 1.09
C GLN A 41 -21.37 -0.79 1.23
N THR A 42 -20.54 0.09 0.67
CA THR A 42 -19.07 -0.04 0.69
C THR A 42 -18.46 0.36 2.04
N TYR A 43 -19.03 1.36 2.73
CA TYR A 43 -18.41 1.97 3.91
C TYR A 43 -19.19 1.81 5.22
N LEU A 44 -20.50 1.52 5.18
CA LEU A 44 -21.35 1.50 6.38
C LEU A 44 -21.90 0.11 6.74
N GLN A 45 -21.77 -0.88 5.86
CA GLN A 45 -22.13 -2.27 6.17
C GLN A 45 -20.89 -3.12 6.43
N SER A 46 -20.33 -2.95 7.62
CA SER A 46 -19.43 -3.92 8.23
C SER A 46 -19.87 -4.07 9.68
N ASP A 47 -20.87 -4.95 9.90
CA ASP A 47 -21.08 -5.54 11.21
C ASP A 47 -19.83 -6.36 11.57
N GLY A 48 -19.14 -5.93 12.63
CA GLY A 48 -18.14 -6.74 13.32
C GLY A 48 -16.71 -6.25 13.19
N ASP A 49 -16.28 -5.51 14.21
CA ASP A 49 -14.91 -5.44 14.76
C ASP A 49 -13.73 -5.34 13.79
N GLN A 50 -13.15 -4.15 13.61
CA GLN A 50 -11.68 -3.94 13.64
C GLN A 50 -11.34 -2.44 13.75
N GLU A 51 -10.22 -2.16 14.43
CA GLU A 51 -9.67 -0.88 14.87
C GLU A 51 -9.51 0.22 13.80
N LEU A 52 -9.74 1.46 14.24
CA LEU A 52 -9.51 2.71 13.53
C LEU A 52 -8.02 2.91 13.23
N VAL A 53 -7.60 2.72 11.97
CA VAL A 53 -6.32 3.22 11.47
C VAL A 53 -6.50 4.65 10.95
N GLN A 54 -5.95 5.62 11.67
CA GLN A 54 -5.79 7.01 11.25
C GLN A 54 -4.86 7.05 10.03
N MET A 55 -5.36 7.49 8.88
CA MET A 55 -4.51 7.81 7.73
C MET A 55 -4.23 9.32 7.74
N GLU A 56 -3.06 9.71 8.24
CA GLU A 56 -2.57 11.07 8.16
C GLU A 56 -2.37 11.50 6.69
N GLN A 57 -2.99 12.63 6.35
CA GLN A 57 -2.91 13.26 5.03
C GLN A 57 -1.52 13.87 4.80
N SER A 58 -0.60 13.12 4.19
CA SER A 58 0.65 13.68 3.67
C SER A 58 0.44 14.28 2.26
N THR A 59 0.93 15.51 2.05
CA THR A 59 0.98 16.17 0.73
C THR A 59 1.56 15.23 -0.34
N PRO A 60 1.18 15.31 -1.63
CA PRO A 60 1.66 14.39 -2.66
C PRO A 60 3.16 14.62 -2.96
N ARG A 61 4.02 14.06 -2.10
CA ARG A 61 5.43 13.82 -2.39
C ARG A 61 5.46 12.65 -3.37
N LYS A 62 6.33 12.74 -4.38
CA LYS A 62 6.51 11.62 -5.31
C LYS A 62 6.95 10.40 -4.51
N PRO A 63 6.37 9.21 -4.75
CA PRO A 63 6.78 8.00 -4.05
C PRO A 63 8.26 7.76 -4.31
N ILE A 64 9.02 7.45 -3.25
CA ILE A 64 10.42 7.08 -3.37
C ILE A 64 10.54 5.85 -4.26
N SER A 65 11.48 5.86 -5.20
CA SER A 65 11.72 4.66 -6.01
C SER A 65 12.63 3.68 -5.27
N LEU A 66 12.45 2.38 -5.51
CA LEU A 66 13.33 1.35 -4.93
C LEU A 66 14.82 1.58 -5.27
N GLY A 67 15.12 2.15 -6.43
CA GLY A 67 16.48 2.49 -6.81
C GLY A 67 17.08 3.59 -5.93
N GLU A 68 16.31 4.66 -5.68
CA GLU A 68 16.70 5.72 -4.74
C GLU A 68 16.88 5.16 -3.33
N LEU A 69 15.90 4.37 -2.87
CA LEU A 69 15.95 3.73 -1.56
C LEU A 69 17.19 2.85 -1.39
N TYR A 70 17.51 2.02 -2.39
CA TYR A 70 18.70 1.17 -2.35
C TYR A 70 20.01 1.97 -2.33
N THR A 71 20.06 3.13 -2.98
CA THR A 71 21.27 3.98 -2.95
C THR A 71 21.45 4.72 -1.63
N THR A 72 20.37 4.97 -0.89
CA THR A 72 20.41 5.64 0.41
C THR A 72 20.46 4.67 1.58
N ALA A 73 20.12 3.40 1.36
CA ALA A 73 20.05 2.38 2.40
C ALA A 73 21.43 1.89 2.85
N THR A 74 21.54 1.55 4.14
CA THR A 74 22.75 0.96 4.72
C THR A 74 22.75 -0.56 4.55
N ILE A 75 23.19 -1.03 3.37
CA ILE A 75 23.25 -2.46 3.06
C ILE A 75 24.57 -3.07 3.55
N SER A 76 24.51 -3.73 4.71
CA SER A 76 25.67 -4.43 5.29
C SER A 76 25.84 -5.84 4.73
N TYR A 77 24.73 -6.52 4.45
CA TYR A 77 24.69 -7.89 3.97
C TYR A 77 23.80 -8.03 2.73
N LYS A 78 24.09 -9.04 1.90
CA LYS A 78 23.28 -9.30 0.69
C LYS A 78 21.82 -9.69 1.00
N ARG A 79 21.56 -10.23 2.19
CA ARG A 79 20.19 -10.47 2.69
C ARG A 79 19.44 -9.19 3.03
N ASP A 80 20.14 -8.12 3.40
CA ASP A 80 19.53 -6.83 3.71
C ASP A 80 18.94 -6.21 2.44
N ALA A 81 19.61 -6.38 1.30
CA ALA A 81 19.05 -6.00 0.00
C ALA A 81 17.76 -6.78 -0.32
N ALA A 82 17.65 -8.04 0.09
CA ALA A 82 16.42 -8.80 -0.09
C ALA A 82 15.29 -8.28 0.83
N LEU A 83 15.61 -8.00 2.10
CA LEU A 83 14.66 -7.41 3.05
C LEU A 83 14.17 -6.04 2.58
N LEU A 84 15.08 -5.20 2.08
CA LEU A 84 14.77 -3.88 1.53
C LEU A 84 13.73 -3.94 0.40
N VAL A 85 13.93 -4.86 -0.53
CA VAL A 85 13.01 -5.02 -1.67
C VAL A 85 11.66 -5.55 -1.18
N GLY A 86 11.65 -6.45 -0.19
CA GLY A 86 10.43 -6.92 0.45
C GLY A 86 9.65 -5.78 1.11
N TRP A 87 10.33 -4.97 1.94
CA TRP A 87 9.74 -3.79 2.57
C TRP A 87 9.11 -2.86 1.53
N TYR A 88 9.83 -2.60 0.44
CA TYR A 88 9.32 -1.74 -0.62
C TYR A 88 8.05 -2.30 -1.30
N LEU A 89 7.98 -3.61 -1.51
CA LEU A 89 6.79 -4.25 -2.09
C LEU A 89 5.57 -4.09 -1.18
N GLU A 90 5.74 -4.22 0.14
CA GLU A 90 4.65 -4.08 1.11
C GLU A 90 4.26 -2.62 1.33
N SER A 91 5.22 -1.80 1.79
CA SER A 91 4.95 -0.44 2.26
C SER A 91 4.68 0.54 1.12
N VAL A 92 5.34 0.38 -0.04
CA VAL A 92 5.24 1.33 -1.15
C VAL A 92 4.33 0.83 -2.28
N GLU A 93 4.36 -0.47 -2.59
CA GLU A 93 3.53 -1.05 -3.65
C GLU A 93 2.23 -1.70 -3.13
N GLY A 94 2.03 -1.76 -1.82
CA GLY A 94 0.79 -2.26 -1.19
C GLY A 94 0.58 -3.76 -1.36
N GLN A 95 1.65 -4.51 -1.59
CA GLN A 95 1.57 -5.95 -1.79
C GLN A 95 1.51 -6.66 -0.42
N GLU A 96 0.48 -7.45 -0.13
CA GLU A 96 0.31 -8.09 1.20
C GLU A 96 1.35 -9.16 1.53
N ASP A 97 1.84 -9.87 0.51
CA ASP A 97 2.91 -10.86 0.63
C ASP A 97 3.66 -10.96 -0.70
N PHE A 98 4.90 -11.44 -0.68
CA PHE A 98 5.72 -11.61 -1.88
C PHE A 98 6.44 -12.96 -1.94
N SER A 99 6.61 -13.43 -3.17
CA SER A 99 7.40 -14.58 -3.54
C SER A 99 8.84 -14.20 -3.87
N LYS A 100 9.71 -15.21 -3.94
CA LYS A 100 11.09 -15.04 -4.39
C LYS A 100 11.15 -14.41 -5.80
N SER A 101 10.32 -14.90 -6.72
CA SER A 101 10.33 -14.40 -8.10
C SER A 101 9.88 -12.94 -8.20
N GLU A 102 8.88 -12.52 -7.44
CA GLU A 102 8.45 -11.12 -7.38
C GLU A 102 9.58 -10.21 -6.87
N LEU A 103 10.27 -10.63 -5.80
CA LEU A 103 11.41 -9.93 -5.24
C LEU A 103 12.56 -9.80 -6.27
N GLN A 104 12.88 -10.88 -6.99
CA GLN A 104 13.89 -10.86 -8.07
C GLN A 104 13.51 -9.94 -9.22
N ASN A 105 12.26 -10.03 -9.68
CA ASN A 105 11.75 -9.20 -10.76
C ASN A 105 11.79 -7.71 -10.37
N ARG A 106 11.40 -7.40 -9.13
CA ARG A 106 11.38 -6.03 -8.64
C ARG A 106 12.78 -5.45 -8.49
N ALA A 107 13.71 -6.23 -7.93
CA ALA A 107 15.12 -5.86 -7.84
C ALA A 107 15.75 -5.63 -9.22
N LEU A 108 15.48 -6.52 -10.18
CA LEU A 108 15.98 -6.39 -11.55
C LEU A 108 15.50 -5.10 -12.22
N LYS A 109 14.20 -4.78 -12.11
CA LYS A 109 13.62 -3.53 -12.64
C LYS A 109 14.27 -2.28 -12.03
N ALA A 110 14.61 -2.34 -10.75
CA ALA A 110 15.27 -1.25 -10.03
C ALA A 110 16.82 -1.26 -10.11
N LYS A 111 17.42 -2.24 -10.79
CA LYS A 111 18.87 -2.46 -10.83
C LYS A 111 19.51 -2.66 -9.44
N VAL A 112 18.76 -3.27 -8.53
CA VAL A 112 19.23 -3.65 -7.19
C VAL A 112 19.95 -4.99 -7.24
N GLU A 113 21.11 -5.08 -6.59
CA GLU A 113 21.86 -6.32 -6.50
C GLU A 113 21.41 -7.20 -5.34
N LEU A 114 20.82 -8.35 -5.64
CA LEU A 114 20.51 -9.37 -4.64
C LEU A 114 21.67 -10.34 -4.41
N GLY A 115 21.60 -11.08 -3.31
CA GLY A 115 22.50 -12.19 -3.05
C GLY A 115 22.37 -13.31 -4.10
N LYS A 116 23.50 -13.97 -4.42
CA LYS A 116 23.53 -15.10 -5.37
C LYS A 116 22.63 -16.26 -4.94
N ASN A 117 22.38 -16.40 -3.64
CA ASN A 117 21.53 -17.44 -3.09
C ASN A 117 20.36 -16.83 -2.30
N LEU A 118 19.50 -16.12 -3.01
CA LEU A 118 18.32 -15.47 -2.43
C LEU A 118 17.44 -16.43 -1.62
N SER A 119 17.34 -17.71 -2.01
CA SER A 119 16.59 -18.70 -1.22
C SER A 119 17.17 -18.92 0.18
N ARG A 120 18.51 -18.96 0.29
CA ARG A 120 19.20 -19.01 1.59
C ARG A 120 19.03 -17.70 2.35
N ASP A 121 19.13 -16.57 1.67
CA ASP A 121 18.96 -15.25 2.30
C ASP A 121 17.57 -15.12 2.91
N LEU A 122 16.51 -15.46 2.15
CA LEU A 122 15.13 -15.50 2.65
C LEU A 122 14.95 -16.46 3.83
N SER A 123 15.54 -17.65 3.76
CA SER A 123 15.49 -18.60 4.88
C SER A 123 16.16 -18.01 6.13
N THR A 124 17.27 -17.30 5.96
CA THR A 124 17.97 -16.63 7.07
C THR A 124 17.15 -15.48 7.65
N LEU A 125 16.46 -14.70 6.81
CA LEU A 125 15.57 -13.63 7.27
C LEU A 125 14.38 -14.19 8.06
N VAL A 126 13.84 -15.35 7.65
CA VAL A 126 12.81 -16.07 8.41
C VAL A 126 13.36 -16.61 9.73
N GLU A 127 14.54 -17.23 9.72
CA GLU A 127 15.22 -17.71 10.95
C GLU A 127 15.48 -16.59 11.95
N ASN A 128 15.80 -15.38 11.47
CA ASN A 128 16.00 -14.18 12.28
C ASN A 128 14.69 -13.50 12.71
N GLY A 129 13.53 -14.01 12.28
CA GLY A 129 12.22 -13.44 12.59
C GLY A 129 11.90 -12.13 11.87
N LEU A 130 12.67 -11.75 10.84
CA LEU A 130 12.45 -10.52 10.04
C LEU A 130 11.38 -10.75 8.96
N LEU A 131 11.25 -11.98 8.47
CA LEU A 131 10.19 -12.40 7.55
C LEU A 131 9.39 -13.55 8.16
N ARG A 132 8.15 -13.72 7.70
CA ARG A 132 7.35 -14.91 7.96
C ARG A 132 6.84 -15.52 6.67
N GLU A 133 7.00 -16.83 6.53
CA GLU A 133 6.37 -17.62 5.46
C GLU A 133 4.86 -17.75 5.73
N VAL A 134 4.02 -17.36 4.78
CA VAL A 134 2.55 -17.38 4.90
C VAL A 134 1.86 -18.39 4.01
N GLY A 135 2.54 -18.85 2.97
CA GLY A 135 1.95 -19.82 2.08
C GLY A 135 2.79 -20.08 0.85
N ARG A 136 2.09 -20.46 -0.21
CA ARG A 136 2.69 -20.69 -1.52
C ARG A 136 1.85 -20.08 -2.63
N ARG A 137 2.50 -19.42 -3.58
CA ARG A 137 1.94 -18.88 -4.81
C ARG A 137 2.81 -19.35 -5.96
N ASP A 138 2.18 -19.89 -7.01
CA ASP A 138 2.88 -20.41 -8.20
C ASP A 138 4.00 -21.42 -7.90
N GLY A 139 3.78 -22.25 -6.86
CA GLY A 139 4.75 -23.27 -6.42
C GLY A 139 5.91 -22.72 -5.58
N GLU A 140 6.03 -21.41 -5.43
CA GLU A 140 7.01 -20.75 -4.59
C GLU A 140 6.44 -20.43 -3.21
N LYS A 141 7.31 -20.31 -2.21
CA LYS A 141 6.93 -19.80 -0.89
C LYS A 141 6.67 -18.30 -0.97
N THR A 142 5.64 -17.84 -0.27
CA THR A 142 5.35 -16.41 -0.08
C THR A 142 5.65 -15.99 1.34
N TYR A 143 6.06 -14.74 1.49
CA TYR A 143 6.54 -14.16 2.73
C TYR A 143 5.96 -12.77 2.94
N TYR A 144 5.85 -12.35 4.19
CA TYR A 144 5.66 -10.95 4.53
C TYR A 144 6.64 -10.49 5.61
N LEU A 145 6.80 -9.17 5.78
CA LEU A 145 7.63 -8.58 6.83
C LEU A 145 6.94 -8.69 8.18
N THR A 146 7.66 -9.19 9.17
CA THR A 146 7.17 -9.06 10.55
C THR A 146 7.38 -7.62 11.02
N ARG A 147 6.73 -7.23 12.11
CA ARG A 147 7.02 -5.96 12.79
C ARG A 147 8.51 -5.76 13.08
N THR A 148 9.22 -6.84 13.42
CA THR A 148 10.67 -6.80 13.65
C THR A 148 11.44 -6.59 12.34
N GLY A 149 10.96 -7.14 11.23
CA GLY A 149 11.50 -6.90 9.89
C GLY A 149 11.33 -5.45 9.45
N GLU A 150 10.16 -4.86 9.67
CA GLU A 150 9.87 -3.44 9.42
C GLU A 150 10.81 -2.55 10.24
N SER A 151 10.85 -2.72 11.56
CA SER A 151 11.73 -1.93 12.43
C SER A 151 13.21 -2.07 12.05
N TYR A 152 13.66 -3.27 11.67
CA TYR A 152 15.04 -3.45 11.18
C TYR A 152 15.29 -2.69 9.89
N ALA A 153 14.32 -2.69 8.96
CA ALA A 153 14.45 -1.92 7.74
C ALA A 153 14.59 -0.42 8.07
N ASP A 154 13.73 0.10 8.95
CA ASP A 154 13.70 1.53 9.28
C ASP A 154 14.99 1.96 10.01
N GLU A 155 15.37 1.23 11.07
CA GLU A 155 16.47 1.59 11.96
C GLU A 155 17.85 1.24 11.38
N GLU A 156 18.00 0.05 10.82
CA GLU A 156 19.31 -0.47 10.40
C GLU A 156 19.58 -0.22 8.91
N LEU A 157 18.55 -0.25 8.07
CA LEU A 157 18.70 0.04 6.64
C LEU A 157 18.43 1.51 6.32
N ASN A 158 18.01 2.32 7.29
CA ASN A 158 17.67 3.73 7.13
C ASN A 158 16.60 3.94 6.04
N VAL A 159 15.57 3.08 6.05
CA VAL A 159 14.37 3.28 5.24
C VAL A 159 13.33 4.01 6.06
N GLU A 160 13.54 5.31 6.27
CA GLU A 160 12.47 6.11 6.84
C GLU A 160 11.34 6.21 5.81
N GLU A 161 10.19 5.58 6.10
CA GLU A 161 8.94 6.19 5.69
C GLU A 161 8.90 7.54 6.41
N ARG A 162 9.07 8.64 5.69
CA ARG A 162 9.02 9.98 6.31
C ARG A 162 7.58 10.29 6.70
N SER A 163 7.14 9.67 7.80
CA SER A 163 5.95 10.00 8.57
C SER A 163 6.29 11.27 9.35
N GLU A 164 5.86 12.42 8.84
CA GLU A 164 5.83 13.71 9.55
C GLU A 164 4.43 14.28 9.51
#